data_AF-A0A5D6W9H2-F1
#
_entry.id   AF-A0A5D6W9H2-F1
#
_cell.length_a   1.000
_cell.length_b   1.000
_cell.length_c   1.000
_cell.angle_alpha   90.00
_cell.angle_beta   90.00
_cell.angle_gamma   90.00
#
_symmetry.space_group_name_H-M   'P 1'
#
loop_
_entity.id
_entity.type
_entity.pdbx_description
1 polymer ?
#
loop_
_entity_poly.entity_id
_entity_poly.type
_entity_poly.pdbx_seq_one_letter_code
_entity_poly.pdbx_strand_id
1 'polypeptide(L)'
;MKKALVMLMAVVFVGFTGMDCEAAAKNYELVETVYTVAQGDTLDSVAKEYMAKNNYGPREIREFTAGIKELNDWLLNRDIKAGDELRINYWIKK
;
A
#
# COMPACT_ATOMS: atom_id res chain seq x y z
N MET A 1 33.47 32.57 -23.10
CA MET A 1 33.28 32.03 -21.73
C MET A 1 31.78 31.83 -21.47
N LYS A 2 31.14 30.82 -22.07
CA LYS A 2 29.69 30.56 -21.94
C LYS A 2 29.35 29.08 -21.74
N LYS A 3 30.34 28.26 -21.35
CA LYS A 3 30.17 26.80 -21.15
C LYS A 3 30.26 26.34 -19.70
N ALA A 4 30.50 27.26 -18.75
CA ALA A 4 30.73 26.91 -17.35
C ALA A 4 29.47 26.99 -16.45
N LEU A 5 28.34 27.52 -16.95
CA LEU A 5 27.14 27.78 -16.13
C LEU A 5 26.05 26.70 -16.22
N VAL A 6 26.26 25.60 -16.96
CA VAL A 6 25.22 24.56 -17.14
C VAL A 6 25.50 23.28 -16.32
N MET A 7 26.64 23.21 -15.62
CA MET A 7 27.02 22.02 -14.83
C MET A 7 26.72 22.14 -13.33
N LEU A 8 25.91 23.12 -12.90
CA LEU A 8 25.57 23.33 -11.48
C LEU A 8 24.06 23.15 -11.17
N MET A 9 23.36 22.32 -11.94
CA MET A 9 21.96 21.95 -11.65
C MET A 9 21.69 20.44 -11.66
N ALA A 10 22.71 19.59 -11.81
CA ALA A 10 22.52 18.13 -11.88
C ALA A 10 22.84 17.37 -10.57
N VAL A 11 23.29 18.05 -9.51
CA VAL A 11 23.79 17.37 -8.30
C VAL A 11 22.82 17.40 -7.11
N VAL A 12 21.63 18.01 -7.23
CA VAL A 12 20.66 18.09 -6.10
C VAL A 12 19.54 17.03 -6.17
N PHE A 13 19.60 16.09 -7.11
CA PHE A 13 18.61 14.99 -7.21
C PHE A 13 19.16 13.59 -6.92
N VAL A 14 20.40 13.46 -6.45
CA VAL A 14 20.98 12.14 -6.10
C VAL A 14 20.77 11.78 -4.62
N GLY A 15 20.31 12.74 -3.80
CA GLY A 15 20.15 12.56 -2.35
C GLY A 15 18.85 11.90 -1.86
N PHE A 16 17.92 11.53 -2.73
CA PHE A 16 16.62 10.93 -2.34
C PHE A 16 16.54 9.41 -2.53
N THR A 17 17.63 8.75 -2.90
CA THR A 17 17.62 7.29 -3.17
C THR A 17 17.77 6.41 -1.92
N GLY A 18 17.94 7.04 -0.74
CA GLY A 18 18.15 6.34 0.53
C GLY A 18 17.47 7.02 1.71
N MET A 19 16.35 7.73 1.50
CA MET A 19 15.49 8.13 2.62
C MET A 19 14.70 6.90 3.07
N ASP A 20 15.39 6.06 3.82
CA ASP A 20 14.93 4.99 4.68
C ASP A 20 13.40 4.84 4.80
N CYS A 21 12.83 4.00 3.93
CA CYS A 21 11.67 3.17 4.31
C CYS A 21 11.99 2.27 5.53
N GLU A 22 13.26 2.27 5.96
CA GLU A 22 13.85 1.57 7.09
C GLU A 22 13.17 1.87 8.44
N ALA A 23 12.59 3.06 8.64
CA ALA A 23 11.92 3.39 9.90
C ALA A 23 10.71 2.47 10.18
N ALA A 24 9.91 2.18 9.15
CA ALA A 24 8.82 1.21 9.24
C ALA A 24 9.37 -0.22 9.28
N ALA A 25 10.25 -0.60 8.33
CA ALA A 25 10.79 -1.96 8.23
C ALA A 25 11.59 -2.41 9.47
N LYS A 26 12.13 -1.50 10.27
CA LYS A 26 12.82 -1.82 11.53
C LYS A 26 11.88 -2.37 12.60
N ASN A 27 10.66 -1.83 12.69
CA ASN A 27 9.71 -2.16 13.77
C ASN A 27 8.49 -2.93 13.28
N TYR A 28 8.27 -2.97 11.97
CA TYR A 28 7.09 -3.53 11.34
C TYR A 28 7.48 -4.41 10.15
N GLU A 29 6.58 -5.32 9.80
CA GLU A 29 6.64 -6.25 8.70
C GLU A 29 5.39 -6.07 7.84
N LEU A 30 5.57 -5.99 6.53
CA LEU A 30 4.48 -5.96 5.57
C LEU A 30 4.00 -7.38 5.34
N VAL A 31 2.74 -7.66 5.69
CA VAL A 31 2.08 -8.92 5.36
C VAL A 31 1.36 -8.74 4.03
N GLU A 32 1.67 -9.60 3.06
CA GLU A 32 0.95 -9.70 1.79
C GLU A 32 0.20 -11.03 1.77
N THR A 33 -1.11 -11.00 1.48
CA THR A 33 -1.96 -12.18 1.51
C THR A 33 -3.04 -12.15 0.44
N VAL A 34 -3.64 -13.31 0.19
CA VAL A 34 -4.79 -13.48 -0.69
C VAL A 34 -5.97 -13.95 0.13
N TYR A 35 -7.08 -13.24 0.01
CA TYR A 35 -8.35 -13.58 0.63
C TYR A 35 -9.34 -14.05 -0.42
N THR A 36 -9.92 -15.24 -0.23
CA THR A 36 -11.04 -15.72 -1.05
C THR A 36 -12.34 -15.13 -0.51
N VAL A 37 -13.01 -14.32 -1.33
CA VAL A 37 -14.27 -13.66 -0.99
C VAL A 37 -15.36 -14.69 -0.70
N ALA A 38 -16.00 -14.58 0.46
CA ALA A 38 -17.12 -15.42 0.87
C ALA A 38 -18.47 -14.82 0.45
N GLN A 39 -19.52 -15.64 0.55
CA GLN A 39 -20.87 -15.17 0.28
C GLN A 39 -21.30 -14.16 1.35
N GLY A 40 -21.77 -12.98 0.91
CA GLY A 40 -22.22 -11.90 1.79
C GLY A 40 -21.13 -10.90 2.16
N ASP A 41 -19.89 -11.13 1.73
CA ASP A 41 -18.83 -10.14 1.90
C ASP A 41 -19.09 -8.89 1.07
N THR A 42 -18.60 -7.78 1.62
CA THR A 42 -18.45 -6.50 0.93
C THR A 42 -16.98 -6.10 0.98
N LEU A 43 -16.54 -5.25 0.06
CA LEU A 43 -15.16 -4.78 0.08
C LEU A 43 -14.83 -4.11 1.43
N ASP A 44 -15.78 -3.36 1.99
CA ASP A 44 -15.62 -2.70 3.29
C ASP A 44 -15.61 -3.68 4.48
N SER A 45 -16.35 -4.78 4.44
CA SER A 45 -16.31 -5.78 5.52
C SER A 45 -14.97 -6.49 5.56
N VAL A 46 -14.45 -6.88 4.39
CA VAL A 46 -13.11 -7.46 4.26
C VAL A 46 -12.05 -6.43 4.66
N ALA A 47 -12.16 -5.19 4.18
CA ALA A 47 -11.24 -4.12 4.55
C ALA A 47 -11.20 -3.89 6.07
N LYS A 48 -12.36 -3.87 6.76
CA LYS A 48 -12.43 -3.74 8.22
C LYS A 48 -11.73 -4.90 8.93
N GLU A 49 -11.92 -6.13 8.45
CA GLU A 49 -11.27 -7.31 9.03
C GLU A 49 -9.73 -7.19 8.97
N TYR A 50 -9.18 -6.83 7.81
CA TYR A 50 -7.73 -6.73 7.64
C TYR A 50 -7.14 -5.44 8.21
N MET A 51 -7.90 -4.34 8.23
CA MET A 51 -7.53 -3.12 8.93
C MET A 51 -7.39 -3.36 10.43
N ALA A 52 -8.23 -4.21 11.04
CA ALA A 52 -8.08 -4.59 12.44
C ALA A 52 -6.80 -5.40 12.73
N LYS A 53 -6.21 -6.05 11.72
CA LYS A 53 -4.91 -6.75 11.81
C LYS A 53 -3.72 -5.79 11.64
N ASN A 54 -3.94 -4.60 11.08
CA ASN A 54 -2.91 -3.58 10.89
C ASN A 54 -2.57 -2.91 12.23
N ASN A 55 -1.29 -2.90 12.61
CA ASN A 55 -0.82 -2.24 13.83
C ASN A 55 0.19 -1.10 13.54
N TYR A 56 0.41 -0.78 12.26
CA TYR A 56 1.12 0.44 11.86
C TYR A 56 0.16 1.62 11.80
N GLY A 57 0.04 2.33 12.92
CA GLY A 57 -0.82 3.50 13.05
C GLY A 57 -2.32 3.25 12.82
N PRO A 58 -3.19 4.19 13.22
CA PRO A 58 -4.58 4.16 12.79
C PRO A 58 -4.66 4.50 11.30
N ARG A 59 -5.40 3.72 10.54
CA ARG A 59 -5.70 3.98 9.12
C ARG A 59 -7.20 4.16 8.96
N GLU A 60 -7.61 5.15 8.17
CA GLU A 60 -9.03 5.38 7.89
C GLU A 60 -9.56 4.28 6.95
N ILE A 61 -10.82 3.88 7.08
CA ILE A 61 -11.37 2.76 6.32
C ILE A 61 -11.31 3.02 4.81
N ARG A 62 -11.54 4.25 4.33
CA ARG A 62 -11.43 4.54 2.89
C ARG A 62 -10.00 4.45 2.38
N GLU A 63 -9.00 4.79 3.18
CA GLU A 63 -7.59 4.63 2.80
C GLU A 63 -7.20 3.15 2.71
N PHE A 64 -7.72 2.32 3.63
CA PHE A 64 -7.49 0.88 3.58
C PHE A 64 -8.18 0.24 2.37
N THR A 65 -9.46 0.58 2.14
CA THR A 65 -10.23 0.13 0.98
C THR A 65 -9.57 0.60 -0.34
N ALA A 66 -9.05 1.82 -0.41
CA ALA A 66 -8.30 2.31 -1.57
C ALA A 66 -7.04 1.49 -1.83
N GLY A 67 -6.27 1.16 -0.79
CA GLY A 67 -5.11 0.28 -0.92
C GLY A 67 -5.45 -1.12 -1.46
N ILE A 68 -6.59 -1.71 -1.05
CA ILE A 68 -7.06 -2.97 -1.64
C ILE A 68 -7.38 -2.79 -3.13
N LYS A 69 -7.98 -1.66 -3.53
CA LYS A 69 -8.28 -1.37 -4.95
C LYS A 69 -7.02 -1.23 -5.79
N GLU A 70 -5.98 -0.57 -5.27
CA GLU A 70 -4.69 -0.42 -5.95
C GLU A 70 -3.97 -1.77 -6.19
N LEU A 71 -4.19 -2.76 -5.32
CA LEU A 71 -3.64 -4.12 -5.49
C LEU A 71 -4.49 -4.99 -6.43
N ASN A 72 -5.70 -4.55 -6.78
CA ASN A 72 -6.70 -5.34 -7.50
C ASN A 72 -7.40 -4.45 -8.54
N ASP A 73 -6.68 -4.07 -9.60
CA ASP A 73 -7.16 -3.16 -10.66
C ASP A 73 -8.52 -3.55 -11.27
N TRP A 74 -8.89 -4.83 -11.22
CA TRP A 74 -10.18 -5.32 -11.70
C TRP A 74 -11.38 -4.74 -10.93
N LEU A 75 -11.16 -4.22 -9.70
CA LEU A 75 -12.18 -3.53 -8.90
C LEU A 75 -12.61 -2.18 -9.50
N LEU A 76 -11.90 -1.66 -10.51
CA LEU A 76 -12.34 -0.51 -11.28
C LEU A 76 -13.56 -0.81 -12.16
N ASN A 77 -13.74 -2.09 -12.51
CA ASN A 77 -14.74 -2.50 -13.51
C ASN A 77 -15.96 -3.20 -12.89
N ARG A 78 -15.82 -3.74 -11.68
CA ARG A 78 -16.89 -4.45 -10.99
C ARG A 78 -16.65 -4.55 -9.49
N ASP A 79 -17.73 -4.78 -8.75
CA ASP A 79 -17.65 -5.18 -7.35
C ASP A 79 -17.18 -6.63 -7.17
N ILE A 80 -16.83 -6.95 -5.92
CA ILE A 80 -16.43 -8.29 -5.50
C ILE A 80 -17.60 -9.27 -5.55
N LYS A 81 -17.27 -10.54 -5.77
CA LYS A 81 -18.19 -11.68 -5.80
C LYS A 81 -17.58 -12.85 -5.04
N ALA A 82 -18.43 -13.70 -4.48
CA ALA A 82 -17.97 -14.91 -3.82
C ALA A 82 -17.08 -15.75 -4.75
N GLY A 83 -15.95 -16.22 -4.22
CA GLY A 83 -14.91 -16.94 -4.96
C GLY A 83 -13.84 -16.05 -5.60
N ASP A 84 -14.00 -14.73 -5.62
CA ASP A 84 -12.93 -13.83 -6.05
C ASP A 84 -11.73 -13.92 -5.11
N GLU A 85 -10.53 -13.72 -5.66
CA GLU A 85 -9.30 -13.57 -4.89
C GLU A 85 -8.94 -12.09 -4.76
N LEU A 86 -8.92 -11.59 -3.52
CA LEU A 86 -8.47 -10.25 -3.19
C LEU A 86 -7.05 -10.27 -2.67
N ARG A 87 -6.15 -9.55 -3.35
CA ARG A 87 -4.82 -9.23 -2.83
C ARG A 87 -4.94 -8.16 -1.76
N ILE A 88 -4.42 -8.42 -0.58
CA ILE A 88 -4.49 -7.49 0.56
C ILE A 88 -3.11 -7.40 1.18
N ASN A 89 -2.74 -6.20 1.62
CA ASN A 89 -1.57 -6.02 2.47
C ASN A 89 -1.90 -5.21 3.72
N TYR A 90 -1.15 -5.46 4.79
CA TYR A 90 -1.25 -4.75 6.05
C TYR A 90 0.05 -4.88 6.84
N TRP A 91 0.31 -3.98 7.77
CA TRP A 91 1.54 -4.00 8.56
C TRP A 91 1.30 -4.66 9.91
N ILE A 92 2.22 -5.55 10.30
CA ILE A 92 2.31 -6.08 11.66
C ILE A 92 3.59 -5.58 12.35
N LYS A 93 3.57 -5.41 13.66
CA LYS A 93 4.72 -5.06 14.48
C LYS A 93 5.50 -6.34 14.72
N LYS A 94 6.82 -6.24 14.56
CA LYS A 94 7.75 -7.32 14.88
C LYS A 94 7.77 -7.63 16.38
#